data_AF-A0A136MI46-F1
#
_entry.id   AF-A0A136MI46-F1
#
_cell.length_a   1.000
_cell.length_b   1.000
_cell.length_c   1.000
_cell.angle_alpha   90.00
_cell.angle_beta   90.00
_cell.angle_gamma   90.00
#
_symmetry.space_group_name_H-M   'P 1'
#
loop_
_entity.id
_entity.type
_entity.pdbx_description
1 polymer ?
#
loop_
_entity_poly.entity_id
_entity_poly.type
_entity_poly.pdbx_seq_one_letter_code
_entity_poly.pdbx_strand_id
1 'polypeptide(L)'
;MRYGVRTIRGYSPSILKSFSEFINLIQGWPAEALPGGFLFLGDIKKMDPMALNVMGVRSFLDYFQAPAPFVPVKRFPTGLILYRNPEGLPRCFRARTSAGTWGYEPVKDALTSARVTEINPNRIEAETEGIGEDLLVFSDNSFPGWTATVNGTILKPMKVFHTFMAVPVPAGKSHVVWEFRPSHWSLYLLLSAAGIGLSLILSAIPVIRKQARQG
;
A
#
# COMPACT_ATOMS: atom_id res chain seq x y z
N MET A 1 3.95 12.48 -10.31
CA MET A 1 5.00 12.81 -9.30
C MET A 1 6.04 13.72 -9.95
N ARG A 2 6.01 15.04 -9.67
CA ARG A 2 6.80 16.04 -10.42
C ARG A 2 8.30 16.09 -10.03
N TYR A 3 8.68 15.47 -8.89
CA TYR A 3 10.03 15.55 -8.33
C TYR A 3 10.56 14.20 -7.78
N GLY A 4 9.95 13.07 -8.14
CA GLY A 4 10.38 11.74 -7.67
C GLY A 4 10.15 11.45 -6.17
N VAL A 5 9.63 12.41 -5.39
CA VAL A 5 9.30 12.23 -3.98
C VAL A 5 7.99 11.46 -3.83
N ARG A 6 8.03 10.37 -3.06
CA ARG A 6 6.87 9.54 -2.71
C ARG A 6 6.47 9.82 -1.27
N THR A 7 5.17 9.85 -1.01
CA THR A 7 4.61 10.04 0.34
C THR A 7 4.07 8.72 0.88
N ILE A 8 4.00 8.58 2.20
CA ILE A 8 3.43 7.38 2.84
C ILE A 8 1.93 7.22 2.62
N ARG A 9 1.24 8.26 2.15
CA ARG A 9 -0.21 8.23 1.88
C ARG A 9 -0.57 7.54 0.57
N GLY A 10 0.42 7.22 -0.26
CA GLY A 10 0.17 6.65 -1.57
C GLY A 10 -0.47 7.65 -2.55
N TYR A 11 -1.22 7.11 -3.52
CA TYR A 11 -1.69 7.84 -4.71
C TYR A 11 -3.16 8.33 -4.61
N SER A 12 -3.94 7.78 -3.68
CA SER A 12 -5.39 8.03 -3.57
C SER A 12 -5.73 8.98 -2.43
N PRO A 13 -6.66 9.93 -2.60
CA PRO A 13 -7.19 10.74 -1.50
C PRO A 13 -8.01 9.89 -0.51
N SER A 14 -8.42 8.68 -0.89
CA SER A 14 -9.14 7.75 -0.03
C SER A 14 -8.19 7.10 0.97
N ILE A 15 -8.31 7.48 2.24
CA ILE A 15 -7.60 6.84 3.35
C ILE A 15 -8.39 5.60 3.75
N LEU A 16 -7.81 4.41 3.60
CA LEU A 16 -8.43 3.17 4.06
C LEU A 16 -8.53 3.19 5.59
N LYS A 17 -9.65 2.69 6.14
CA LYS A 17 -9.87 2.58 7.58
C LYS A 17 -8.70 1.86 8.28
N SER A 18 -8.23 0.75 7.72
CA SER A 18 -7.09 0.00 8.25
C SER A 18 -5.78 0.79 8.27
N PHE A 19 -5.58 1.67 7.28
CA PHE A 19 -4.40 2.55 7.24
C PHE A 19 -4.52 3.64 8.30
N SER A 20 -5.72 4.20 8.51
CA SER A 20 -5.95 5.14 9.62
C SER A 20 -5.71 4.48 10.98
N GLU A 21 -6.27 3.30 11.21
CA GLU A 21 -6.10 2.56 12.46
C GLU A 21 -4.62 2.29 12.72
N PHE A 22 -3.87 1.86 11.70
CA PHE A 22 -2.43 1.69 11.78
C PHE A 22 -1.73 3.01 12.18
N ILE A 23 -2.05 4.12 11.52
CA ILE A 23 -1.45 5.43 11.81
C ILE A 23 -1.78 5.92 13.23
N ASN A 24 -2.97 5.62 13.75
CA ASN A 24 -3.33 5.95 15.12
C ASN A 24 -2.53 5.12 16.12
N LEU A 25 -2.47 3.80 15.90
CA LEU A 25 -1.75 2.87 16.79
C LEU A 25 -0.27 3.22 16.89
N ILE A 26 0.39 3.55 15.77
CA ILE A 26 1.81 3.89 15.79
C ILE A 26 2.09 5.20 16.55
N GLN A 27 1.09 6.07 16.73
CA GLN A 27 1.18 7.31 17.48
C GLN A 27 0.79 7.14 18.97
N GLY A 28 0.40 5.93 19.37
CA GLY A 28 -0.14 5.64 20.70
C GLY A 28 -1.59 6.12 20.88
N TRP A 29 -2.34 6.33 19.80
CA TRP A 29 -3.76 6.68 19.84
C TRP A 29 -4.64 5.43 19.71
N PRO A 30 -5.90 5.47 20.20
CA PRO A 30 -6.87 4.41 19.94
C PRO A 30 -7.07 4.19 18.43
N ALA A 31 -7.20 2.94 17.99
CA ALA A 31 -7.33 2.60 16.57
C ALA A 31 -8.49 3.36 15.89
N GLU A 32 -9.61 3.52 16.60
CA GLU A 32 -10.84 4.15 16.11
C GLU A 32 -10.81 5.68 16.17
N ALA A 33 -9.73 6.30 16.65
CA ALA A 33 -9.62 7.75 16.71
C ALA A 33 -9.78 8.34 15.30
N LEU A 34 -10.56 9.43 15.17
CA LEU A 34 -10.75 10.07 13.88
C LEU A 34 -9.39 10.63 13.41
N PRO A 35 -8.83 10.12 12.31
CA PRO A 35 -7.72 10.80 11.68
C PRO A 35 -8.31 12.12 11.18
N GLY A 36 -7.83 13.28 11.64
CA GLY A 36 -8.25 14.55 11.02
C GLY A 36 -8.14 14.44 9.49
N GLY A 37 -8.94 15.18 8.72
CA GLY A 37 -9.09 14.97 7.25
C GLY A 37 -7.80 14.99 6.43
N PHE A 38 -6.69 15.45 7.01
CA PHE A 38 -5.35 15.37 6.47
C PHE A 38 -4.45 14.38 7.21
N LEU A 39 -4.92 13.24 7.73
CA LEU A 39 -4.14 12.19 8.41
C LEU A 39 -2.98 12.76 9.25
N PHE A 40 -3.29 13.28 10.43
CA PHE A 40 -2.32 13.96 11.26
C PHE A 40 -1.21 12.99 11.67
N LEU A 41 0.03 13.36 11.32
CA LEU A 41 1.24 12.72 11.80
C LEU A 41 1.74 13.62 12.93
N GLY A 42 1.54 13.17 14.16
CA GLY A 42 1.89 13.87 15.39
C GLY A 42 3.38 13.82 15.70
N ASP A 43 3.71 13.98 16.99
CA ASP A 43 5.08 14.04 17.47
C ASP A 43 5.85 12.75 17.15
N ILE A 44 6.94 12.88 16.36
CA ILE A 44 7.81 11.78 15.97
C ILE A 44 8.36 11.01 17.18
N LYS A 45 8.48 11.67 18.34
CA LYS A 45 8.94 11.04 19.59
C LYS A 45 7.98 10.00 20.14
N LYS A 46 6.70 10.12 19.81
CA LYS A 46 5.66 9.17 20.23
C LYS A 46 5.44 8.06 19.21
N MET A 47 6.04 8.18 18.03
CA MET A 47 5.88 7.19 16.97
C MET A 47 6.79 5.99 17.19
N ASP A 48 6.26 4.80 16.96
CA ASP A 48 7.07 3.58 16.90
C ASP A 48 8.09 3.67 15.74
N PRO A 49 9.41 3.69 16.01
CA PRO A 49 10.44 3.74 14.98
C PRO A 49 10.37 2.54 14.02
N MET A 50 9.97 1.36 14.52
CA MET A 50 9.86 0.16 13.71
C MET A 50 8.74 0.28 12.67
N ALA A 51 7.61 0.87 13.05
CA ALA A 51 6.53 1.14 12.11
C ALA A 51 6.94 2.12 11.00
N LEU A 52 7.74 3.14 11.33
CA LEU A 52 8.33 4.06 10.35
C LEU A 52 9.30 3.34 9.40
N ASN A 53 10.07 2.38 9.92
CA ASN A 53 10.98 1.56 9.13
C ASN A 53 10.22 0.69 8.14
N VAL A 54 9.18 -0.02 8.59
CA VAL A 54 8.33 -0.87 7.75
C VAL A 54 7.56 -0.07 6.70
N MET A 55 7.13 1.16 7.01
CA MET A 55 6.55 2.08 6.02
C MET A 55 7.56 2.55 4.95
N GLY A 56 8.85 2.28 5.15
CA GLY A 56 9.92 2.75 4.27
C GLY A 56 10.12 4.27 4.33
N VAL A 57 9.84 4.90 5.48
CA VAL A 57 10.10 6.32 5.69
C VAL A 57 11.61 6.53 5.66
N ARG A 58 12.13 7.14 4.58
CA ARG A 58 13.56 7.46 4.43
C ARG A 58 13.94 8.82 4.95
N SER A 59 13.00 9.77 4.91
CA SER A 59 13.22 11.13 5.34
C SER A 59 11.91 11.78 5.77
N PHE A 60 12.00 12.69 6.72
CA PHE A 60 10.86 13.50 7.19
C PHE A 60 11.34 14.89 7.59
N LEU A 61 10.38 15.80 7.74
CA LEU A 61 10.62 17.19 8.14
C LEU A 61 9.96 17.41 9.49
N ASP A 62 10.70 18.00 10.43
CA ASP A 62 10.20 18.32 11.77
C ASP A 62 10.89 19.59 12.30
N TYR A 63 10.21 20.34 13.15
CA TYR A 63 10.78 21.47 13.90
C TYR A 63 11.45 21.00 15.20
N PHE A 64 11.07 19.83 15.72
CA PHE A 64 11.59 19.29 16.96
C PHE A 64 12.84 18.43 16.76
N GLN A 65 13.59 18.22 17.85
CA GLN A 65 14.70 17.27 17.86
C GLN A 65 14.17 15.83 17.90
N ALA A 66 14.43 15.08 16.83
CA ALA A 66 14.07 13.68 16.73
C ALA A 66 15.03 12.80 17.53
N PRO A 67 14.56 11.70 18.15
CA PRO A 67 15.42 10.75 18.86
C PRO A 67 16.25 9.90 17.87
N ALA A 68 17.27 9.19 18.38
CA ALA A 68 17.92 8.12 17.61
C ALA A 68 16.87 7.07 17.18
N PRO A 69 16.98 6.47 15.97
CA PRO A 69 18.11 6.50 15.04
C PRO A 69 18.06 7.62 13.99
N PHE A 70 17.16 8.62 14.11
CA PHE A 70 16.98 9.64 13.10
C PHE A 70 18.13 10.66 13.08
N VAL A 71 18.72 10.89 11.90
CA VAL A 71 19.90 11.74 11.74
C VAL A 71 19.51 13.06 11.07
N PRO A 72 19.81 14.23 11.65
CA PRO A 72 19.56 15.51 11.00
C PRO A 72 20.48 15.69 9.78
N VAL A 73 19.90 15.99 8.63
CA VAL A 73 20.60 16.23 7.36
C VAL A 73 20.80 17.70 7.08
N LYS A 74 19.75 18.52 7.30
CA LYS A 74 19.79 19.95 7.01
C LYS A 74 18.85 20.71 7.93
N ARG A 75 19.34 21.83 8.47
CA ARG A 75 18.53 22.80 9.21
C ARG A 75 18.25 23.99 8.31
N PHE A 76 17.00 24.43 8.28
CA PHE A 76 16.56 25.59 7.51
C PHE A 76 16.46 26.82 8.42
N PRO A 77 16.58 28.05 7.87
CA PRO A 77 16.45 29.29 8.66
C PRO A 77 15.13 29.43 9.41
N THR A 78 14.08 28.76 8.94
CA THR A 78 12.75 28.72 9.58
C THR A 78 12.73 27.89 10.87
N GLY A 79 13.82 27.23 11.24
CA GLY A 79 13.87 26.25 12.33
C GLY A 79 13.45 24.84 11.92
N LEU A 80 13.01 24.63 10.68
CA LEU A 80 12.68 23.32 10.14
C LEU A 80 13.94 22.47 9.97
N ILE A 81 13.84 21.17 10.22
CA ILE A 81 14.95 20.22 10.12
C ILE A 81 14.53 19.05 9.21
N LEU A 82 15.35 18.75 8.22
CA LEU A 82 15.27 17.52 7.43
C LEU A 82 16.01 16.41 8.15
N TYR A 83 15.32 15.33 8.47
CA TYR A 83 15.89 14.12 9.03
C TYR A 83 15.98 13.00 7.99
N ARG A 84 17.00 12.15 8.14
CA ARG A 84 17.14 10.87 7.44
C ARG A 84 16.90 9.74 8.44
N ASN A 85 16.14 8.76 8.00
CA ASN A 85 16.00 7.49 8.69
C ASN A 85 16.92 6.46 8.03
N PRO A 86 18.03 6.05 8.68
CA PRO A 86 18.93 5.05 8.14
C PRO A 86 18.35 3.63 8.19
N GLU A 87 17.37 3.37 9.05
CA GLU A 87 16.75 2.05 9.23
C GLU A 87 15.50 1.84 8.36
N GLY A 88 15.17 2.81 7.49
CA GLY A 88 14.03 2.72 6.59
C GLY A 88 14.14 1.53 5.64
N LEU A 89 13.18 0.59 5.71
CA LEU A 89 13.18 -0.61 4.88
C LEU A 89 12.80 -0.29 3.43
N PRO A 90 13.23 -1.13 2.47
CA PRO A 90 12.66 -1.09 1.12
C PRO A 90 11.15 -1.41 1.18
N ARG A 91 10.43 -1.00 0.14
CA ARG A 91 8.98 -1.24 0.03
C ARG A 91 8.61 -2.73 0.00
N CYS A 92 9.56 -3.60 -0.33
CA CYS A 92 9.39 -5.05 -0.27
C CYS A 92 10.54 -5.66 0.52
N PHE A 93 10.21 -6.47 1.52
CA PHE A 93 11.19 -7.08 2.40
C PHE A 93 10.68 -8.44 2.92
N ARG A 94 11.60 -9.37 3.17
CA ARG A 94 11.33 -10.61 3.89
C ARG A 94 11.23 -10.31 5.38
N ALA A 95 10.29 -10.96 6.05
CA ALA A 95 10.15 -10.94 7.49
C ALA A 95 9.99 -12.38 7.99
N ARG A 96 10.93 -12.83 8.83
CA ARG A 96 10.78 -14.11 9.53
C ARG A 96 9.75 -13.97 10.64
N THR A 97 8.81 -14.90 10.66
CA THR A 97 7.87 -15.05 11.77
C THR A 97 8.45 -16.01 12.80
N SER A 98 8.26 -15.73 14.09
CA SER A 98 8.50 -16.75 15.11
C SER A 98 7.43 -17.82 14.97
N ALA A 99 7.86 -19.07 14.82
CA ALA A 99 6.95 -20.21 14.72
C ALA A 99 6.06 -20.28 15.98
N GLY A 100 4.74 -20.20 15.81
CA GLY A 100 3.79 -20.61 16.85
C GLY A 100 2.68 -19.63 17.24
N THR A 101 2.72 -18.36 16.84
CA THR A 101 1.65 -17.42 17.20
C THR A 101 1.03 -16.82 15.95
N TRP A 102 -0.28 -17.03 15.77
CA TRP A 102 -1.10 -16.29 14.81
C TRP A 102 -1.23 -14.83 15.30
N GLY A 103 -0.14 -14.08 15.20
CA GLY A 103 0.06 -12.71 15.67
C GLY A 103 1.31 -12.17 14.98
N TYR A 104 1.10 -11.54 13.84
CA TYR A 104 2.14 -11.15 12.88
C TYR A 104 2.92 -9.92 13.34
N GLU A 105 3.85 -10.12 14.28
CA GLU A 105 4.93 -9.18 14.55
C GLU A 105 6.25 -9.76 13.98
N PRO A 106 6.94 -9.05 13.09
CA PRO A 106 8.21 -9.49 12.53
C PRO A 106 9.26 -9.51 13.64
N VAL A 107 10.14 -10.51 13.61
CA VAL A 107 11.39 -10.43 14.38
C VAL A 107 12.28 -9.39 13.70
N LYS A 108 12.58 -8.29 14.41
CA LYS A 108 13.35 -7.13 13.90
C LYS A 108 14.66 -7.54 13.21
N ASP A 109 15.34 -8.56 13.73
CA ASP A 109 16.65 -9.02 13.25
C ASP A 109 16.59 -9.91 12.01
N ALA A 110 15.39 -10.21 11.50
CA ALA A 110 15.18 -11.10 10.36
C ALA A 110 14.53 -10.40 9.16
N LEU A 111 14.75 -9.09 9.05
CA LEU A 111 14.26 -8.28 7.93
C LEU A 111 15.32 -8.20 6.85
N THR A 112 15.01 -8.68 5.64
CA THR A 112 15.95 -8.66 4.51
C THR A 112 15.29 -8.02 3.30
N SER A 113 16.01 -7.14 2.60
CA SER A 113 15.48 -6.46 1.41
C SER A 113 15.12 -7.43 0.29
N ALA A 114 14.00 -7.19 -0.39
CA ALA A 114 13.67 -7.83 -1.66
C ALA A 114 13.79 -6.85 -2.82
N ARG A 115 14.11 -7.37 -4.02
CA ARG A 115 14.25 -6.56 -5.22
C ARG A 115 12.90 -6.48 -5.91
N VAL A 116 12.34 -5.27 -6.00
CA VAL A 116 11.12 -5.05 -6.78
C VAL A 116 11.50 -4.76 -8.23
N THR A 117 11.02 -5.60 -9.16
CA THR A 117 11.31 -5.50 -10.60
C THR A 117 10.27 -4.67 -11.33
N GLU A 118 9.00 -4.70 -10.87
CA GLU A 118 7.91 -3.90 -11.44
C GLU A 118 7.00 -3.34 -10.36
N ILE A 119 6.56 -2.09 -10.54
CA ILE A 119 5.53 -1.46 -9.72
C ILE A 119 4.61 -0.65 -10.63
N ASN A 120 3.39 -1.13 -10.82
CA ASN A 120 2.29 -0.37 -11.40
C ASN A 120 1.02 -0.55 -10.54
N PRO A 121 -0.06 0.22 -10.77
CA PRO A 121 -1.27 0.15 -9.94
C PRO A 121 -1.97 -1.22 -9.90
N ASN A 122 -1.79 -2.05 -10.93
CA ASN A 122 -2.49 -3.33 -11.08
C ASN A 122 -1.56 -4.55 -10.93
N ARG A 123 -0.25 -4.35 -10.93
CA ARG A 123 0.75 -5.42 -10.92
C ARG A 123 2.01 -4.96 -10.19
N ILE A 124 2.46 -5.80 -9.27
CA ILE A 124 3.71 -5.64 -8.53
C ILE A 124 4.49 -6.92 -8.71
N GLU A 125 5.77 -6.81 -9.04
CA GLU A 125 6.65 -7.97 -9.21
C GLU A 125 7.91 -7.80 -8.37
N ALA A 126 8.27 -8.85 -7.63
CA ALA A 126 9.44 -8.86 -6.79
C ALA A 126 10.18 -10.20 -6.84
N GLU A 127 11.50 -10.11 -6.70
CA GLU A 127 12.43 -11.22 -6.55
C GLU A 127 13.04 -11.17 -5.15
N THR A 128 13.14 -12.32 -4.50
CA THR A 128 13.69 -12.45 -3.16
C THR A 128 14.46 -13.76 -3.01
N GLU A 129 15.45 -13.77 -2.12
CA GLU A 129 16.23 -14.95 -1.76
C GLU A 129 16.40 -14.98 -0.23
N GLY A 130 16.22 -16.14 0.38
CA GLY A 130 16.31 -16.29 1.84
C GLY A 130 16.68 -17.70 2.26
N ILE A 131 17.09 -17.87 3.52
CA ILE A 131 17.58 -19.15 4.05
C ILE A 131 16.44 -19.99 4.65
N GLY A 132 15.31 -19.37 4.99
CA GLY A 132 14.17 -20.03 5.63
C GLY A 132 12.84 -19.66 4.99
N GLU A 133 11.79 -20.33 5.44
CA GLU A 133 10.41 -19.92 5.18
C GLU A 133 10.16 -18.59 5.88
N ASP A 134 9.83 -17.56 5.10
CA ASP A 134 9.57 -16.22 5.59
C ASP A 134 8.30 -15.66 4.95
N LEU A 135 7.85 -14.50 5.40
CA LEU A 135 6.86 -13.71 4.69
C LEU A 135 7.54 -12.67 3.81
N LEU A 136 7.13 -12.58 2.56
CA LEU A 136 7.46 -11.44 1.73
C LEU A 136 6.38 -10.37 1.93
N VAL A 137 6.76 -9.28 2.60
CA VAL A 137 5.89 -8.14 2.90
C VAL A 137 6.08 -7.09 1.81
N PHE A 138 4.97 -6.50 1.37
CA PHE A 138 4.95 -5.31 0.53
C PHE A 138 4.24 -4.18 1.29
N SER A 139 4.96 -3.09 1.54
CA SER A 139 4.52 -1.91 2.30
C SER A 139 3.55 -1.05 1.49
N ASP A 140 2.43 -1.65 1.11
CA ASP A 140 1.28 -0.99 0.50
C ASP A 140 0.00 -1.59 1.05
N ASN A 141 -1.08 -0.82 0.97
CA ASN A 141 -2.33 -1.17 1.61
C ASN A 141 -2.96 -2.40 0.96
N SER A 142 -3.26 -3.39 1.79
CA SER A 142 -4.02 -4.58 1.46
C SER A 142 -5.48 -4.20 1.20
N PHE A 143 -5.94 -4.47 -0.02
CA PHE A 143 -7.32 -4.23 -0.45
C PHE A 143 -7.95 -5.51 -1.05
N PRO A 144 -9.28 -5.73 -0.92
CA PRO A 144 -9.93 -6.86 -1.59
C PRO A 144 -9.75 -6.81 -3.11
N GLY A 145 -9.31 -7.92 -3.71
CA GLY A 145 -9.08 -8.04 -5.17
C GLY A 145 -7.62 -8.31 -5.55
N TRP A 146 -6.68 -8.15 -4.62
CA TRP A 146 -5.30 -8.61 -4.83
C TRP A 146 -5.21 -10.14 -4.80
N THR A 147 -4.50 -10.70 -5.77
CA THR A 147 -4.08 -12.11 -5.85
C THR A 147 -2.57 -12.13 -5.97
N ALA A 148 -1.90 -13.11 -5.36
CA ALA A 148 -0.46 -13.28 -5.51
C ALA A 148 -0.14 -14.61 -6.18
N THR A 149 0.96 -14.66 -6.91
CA THR A 149 1.54 -15.87 -7.46
C THR A 149 2.97 -15.97 -6.94
N VAL A 150 3.29 -17.04 -6.21
CA VAL A 150 4.63 -17.33 -5.69
C VAL A 150 5.14 -18.57 -6.41
N ASN A 151 6.20 -18.42 -7.22
CA ASN A 151 6.78 -19.52 -8.01
C ASN A 151 5.72 -20.32 -8.80
N GLY A 152 4.74 -19.62 -9.39
CA GLY A 152 3.63 -20.24 -10.14
C GLY A 152 2.41 -20.68 -9.31
N THR A 153 2.51 -20.69 -7.98
CA THR A 153 1.39 -21.07 -7.09
C THR A 153 0.57 -19.85 -6.70
N ILE A 154 -0.74 -19.89 -6.99
CA ILE A 154 -1.66 -18.80 -6.65
C ILE A 154 -2.01 -18.86 -5.16
N LEU A 155 -1.84 -17.72 -4.48
CA LEU A 155 -2.11 -17.52 -3.07
C LEU A 155 -2.93 -16.24 -2.86
N LYS A 156 -3.71 -16.22 -1.77
CA LYS A 156 -4.38 -15.01 -1.31
C LYS A 156 -3.42 -14.22 -0.41
N PRO A 157 -3.11 -12.94 -0.71
CA PRO A 157 -2.30 -12.11 0.17
C PRO A 157 -2.94 -11.96 1.55
N MET A 158 -2.08 -12.02 2.56
CA MET A 158 -2.43 -11.84 3.96
C MET A 158 -2.25 -10.39 4.36
N LYS A 159 -3.03 -9.93 5.33
CA LYS A 159 -2.86 -8.59 5.91
C LYS A 159 -1.93 -8.68 7.12
N VAL A 160 -0.87 -7.88 7.12
CA VAL A 160 0.12 -7.79 8.20
C VAL A 160 0.31 -6.33 8.61
N PHE A 161 0.80 -6.06 9.82
CA PHE A 161 0.95 -4.70 10.37
C PHE A 161 -0.32 -3.84 10.20
N HIS A 162 -1.48 -4.44 10.45
CA HIS A 162 -2.82 -3.85 10.26
C HIS A 162 -3.21 -3.46 8.83
N THR A 163 -2.27 -3.16 7.93
CA THR A 163 -2.60 -2.61 6.61
C THR A 163 -1.79 -3.17 5.45
N PHE A 164 -0.58 -3.69 5.66
CA PHE A 164 0.27 -4.16 4.56
C PHE A 164 -0.13 -5.53 4.05
N MET A 165 0.30 -5.84 2.83
CA MET A 165 0.09 -7.16 2.22
C MET A 165 1.35 -8.02 2.35
N ALA A 166 1.16 -9.31 2.61
CA ALA A 166 2.24 -10.29 2.67
C ALA A 166 1.84 -11.62 2.06
N VAL A 167 2.85 -12.39 1.64
CA VAL A 167 2.69 -13.78 1.19
C VAL A 167 3.80 -14.67 1.77
N PRO A 168 3.52 -15.93 2.08
CA PRO A 168 4.57 -16.87 2.44
C PRO A 168 5.47 -17.13 1.24
N VAL A 169 6.77 -17.15 1.49
CA VAL A 169 7.80 -17.50 0.51
C VAL A 169 8.71 -18.57 1.09
N PRO A 170 9.03 -19.64 0.33
CA PRO A 170 9.92 -20.68 0.80
C PRO A 170 11.35 -20.15 0.99
N ALA A 171 12.20 -21.01 1.56
CA ALA A 171 13.64 -20.85 1.48
C ALA A 171 14.11 -20.87 0.02
N GLY A 172 15.24 -20.22 -0.25
CA GLY A 172 15.82 -20.04 -1.57
C GLY A 172 15.21 -18.87 -2.34
N LYS A 173 15.37 -18.90 -3.66
CA LYS A 173 14.87 -17.87 -4.57
C LYS A 173 13.38 -17.99 -4.77
N SER A 174 12.67 -16.88 -4.70
CA SER A 174 11.25 -16.79 -5.00
C SER A 174 10.96 -15.62 -5.93
N HIS A 175 10.13 -15.88 -6.92
CA HIS A 175 9.52 -14.89 -7.80
C HIS A 175 8.07 -14.70 -7.37
N VAL A 176 7.71 -13.46 -7.07
CA VAL A 176 6.40 -13.10 -6.54
C VAL A 176 5.76 -12.03 -7.39
N VAL A 177 4.54 -12.32 -7.86
CA VAL A 177 3.72 -11.40 -8.64
C VAL A 177 2.42 -11.16 -7.89
N TRP A 178 2.14 -9.91 -7.50
CA TRP A 178 0.81 -9.50 -7.07
C TRP A 178 0.07 -8.87 -8.24
N GLU A 179 -1.17 -9.29 -8.46
CA GLU A 179 -2.06 -8.75 -9.46
C GLU A 179 -3.37 -8.30 -8.82
N PHE A 180 -3.81 -7.09 -9.15
CA PHE A 180 -5.09 -6.56 -8.72
C PHE A 180 -6.17 -6.89 -9.74
N ARG A 181 -7.17 -7.67 -9.32
CA ARG A 181 -8.35 -8.00 -10.12
C ARG A 181 -9.60 -7.48 -9.41
N PRO A 182 -10.19 -6.36 -9.86
CA PRO A 182 -11.42 -5.83 -9.27
C PRO A 182 -12.53 -6.87 -9.36
N SER A 183 -13.19 -7.17 -8.23
CA SER A 183 -14.21 -8.23 -8.13
C SER A 183 -15.46 -8.00 -8.99
N HIS A 184 -15.70 -6.79 -9.50
CA HIS A 184 -16.90 -6.42 -10.26
C HIS A 184 -16.63 -5.75 -11.61
N TRP A 185 -15.41 -5.85 -12.15
CA TRP A 185 -15.04 -5.26 -13.44
C TRP A 185 -16.05 -5.58 -14.55
N SER A 186 -16.45 -6.86 -14.68
CA SER A 186 -17.37 -7.33 -15.72
C SER A 186 -18.78 -6.74 -15.56
N LEU A 187 -19.25 -6.56 -14.32
CA LEU A 187 -20.54 -5.96 -14.02
C LEU A 187 -20.56 -4.48 -14.43
N TYR A 188 -19.49 -3.73 -14.18
CA TYR A 188 -19.40 -2.34 -14.60
C TYR A 188 -19.40 -2.20 -16.13
N LEU A 189 -18.71 -3.07 -16.85
CA LEU A 189 -18.78 -3.08 -18.33
C LEU A 189 -20.19 -3.35 -18.84
N LEU A 190 -20.86 -4.34 -18.25
CA LEU A 190 -22.25 -4.68 -18.61
C LEU A 190 -23.18 -3.48 -18.40
N LEU A 191 -23.09 -2.81 -17.26
CA LEU A 191 -23.89 -1.62 -16.95
C LEU A 191 -23.58 -0.45 -17.89
N SER A 192 -22.31 -0.21 -18.22
CA SER A 192 -21.91 0.82 -19.19
C SER A 192 -22.44 0.51 -20.60
N ALA A 193 -22.30 -0.74 -21.06
CA ALA A 193 -22.80 -1.17 -22.36
C ALA A 193 -24.33 -1.08 -22.45
N ALA A 194 -25.04 -1.49 -21.40
CA ALA A 194 -26.49 -1.35 -21.31
C ALA A 194 -26.93 0.12 -21.35
N GLY A 195 -26.19 1.01 -20.65
CA GLY A 195 -26.42 2.45 -20.69
C GLY A 195 -26.27 3.02 -22.10
N ILE A 196 -25.18 2.69 -22.79
CA ILE A 196 -24.94 3.11 -24.19
C ILE A 196 -26.06 2.59 -25.10
N GLY A 197 -26.42 1.31 -24.97
CA GLY A 197 -27.50 0.71 -25.74
C GLY A 197 -28.84 1.42 -25.54
N LEU A 198 -29.19 1.73 -24.29
CA LEU A 198 -30.41 2.46 -23.97
C LEU A 198 -30.39 3.88 -24.55
N SER A 199 -29.26 4.60 -24.43
CA SER A 199 -29.11 5.94 -25.02
C SER A 199 -29.27 5.92 -26.54
N LEU A 200 -28.69 4.92 -27.22
CA LEU A 200 -28.85 4.77 -28.68
C LEU A 200 -30.30 4.50 -29.07
N ILE A 201 -31.00 3.60 -28.36
CA ILE A 201 -32.42 3.31 -28.59
C ILE A 201 -33.26 4.58 -28.43
N LEU A 202 -33.10 5.31 -27.33
CA LEU A 202 -33.85 6.54 -27.07
C LEU A 202 -33.57 7.61 -28.13
N SER A 203 -32.34 7.71 -28.63
CA SER A 203 -31.98 8.66 -29.69
C SER A 203 -32.54 8.29 -31.07
N ALA A 204 -32.81 7.01 -31.33
CA ALA A 204 -33.35 6.52 -32.60
C ALA A 204 -34.88 6.71 -32.70
N ILE A 205 -35.61 6.67 -31.57
CA ILE A 205 -37.07 6.78 -31.53
C ILE A 205 -37.62 8.04 -32.26
N PRO A 206 -37.08 9.26 -32.07
CA PRO A 206 -37.54 10.45 -32.78
C PRO A 206 -37.30 10.38 -34.29
N VAL A 207 -36.18 9.78 -34.71
CA VAL A 207 -35.79 9.66 -36.13
C VAL A 207 -36.73 8.72 -36.86
N ILE A 208 -37.00 7.55 -36.26
CA ILE A 208 -37.95 6.56 -36.79
C ILE A 208 -39.36 7.16 -36.87
N ARG A 209 -39.80 7.87 -35.82
CA ARG A 209 -41.11 8.55 -35.80
C ARG A 209 -41.24 9.67 -36.84
N LYS A 210 -40.14 10.36 -37.17
CA LYS A 210 -40.13 11.40 -38.21
C LYS A 210 -40.24 10.80 -39.61
N GLN A 211 -39.52 9.71 -39.88
CA GLN A 211 -39.60 9.00 -41.16
C GLN A 211 -40.99 8.38 -41.40
N ALA A 212 -41.58 7.78 -40.37
CA ALA A 212 -42.92 7.19 -40.46
C ALA A 212 -44.08 8.21 -40.61
N ARG A 213 -43.82 9.51 -40.44
CA ARG A 213 -44.80 10.60 -40.68
C ARG A 213 -44.67 11.25 -42.06
N GLN A 214 -43.58 10.97 -42.80
CA GLN A 214 -43.26 11.59 -44.08
C GLN A 214 -43.45 10.66 -45.28
N GLY A 215 -43.78 9.39 -45.06
CA GLY A 215 -44.25 8.44 -46.08
C GLY A 215 -45.72 8.12 -45.86
#